data_AF-A0A3R9TGS3-F1
#
_entry.id   AF-A0A3R9TGS3-F1
#
_cell.length_a   1.000
_cell.length_b   1.000
_cell.length_c   1.000
_cell.angle_alpha   90.00
_cell.angle_beta   90.00
_cell.angle_gamma   90.00
#
_symmetry.space_group_name_H-M   'P 1'
#
loop_
_entity.id
_entity.type
_entity.pdbx_description
1 polymer ?
#
loop_
_entity_poly.entity_id
_entity_poly.type
_entity_poly.pdbx_seq_one_letter_code
_entity_poly.pdbx_strand_id
1 'polypeptide(L)'
;VAMSYLSEFSKFNGSSNKAARLAAWCPMWYAASSVCFGLVLALYFLLPPEHSNWLWRASLIFGAVPALLIIFIRGKYLTESPIWLANQGDLKGAAQVLQESYAIHAVATVEKVERTAEKKKREGFTVLFNKTYLPRTIVAIVIHISVAFQYTTIAFFLPSILTRFFHTDVLTTITTTLGLNLLFAFTGGLLGVFVASRFKSRHVLLTGFLLQFIALIALAFIGEPGNSFLLYTAIGMLGLWLFAEGF
;
A
#
# COMPACT_ATOMS: atom_id res chain seq x y z
N VAL A 1 -3.88 -11.07 -5.14
CA VAL A 1 -3.29 -11.50 -6.43
C VAL A 1 -1.98 -10.78 -6.73
N ALA A 2 -1.92 -9.43 -6.69
CA ALA A 2 -0.66 -8.71 -6.89
C ALA A 2 0.40 -9.04 -5.83
N MET A 3 0.02 -9.06 -4.55
CA MET A 3 0.95 -9.38 -3.45
C MET A 3 1.40 -10.84 -3.44
N SER A 4 0.53 -11.79 -3.81
CA SER A 4 0.91 -13.20 -3.96
C SER A 4 1.90 -13.37 -5.11
N TYR A 5 1.62 -12.75 -6.26
CA TYR A 5 2.53 -12.72 -7.41
C TYR A 5 3.88 -12.09 -7.04
N LEU A 6 3.90 -10.94 -6.36
CA LEU A 6 5.14 -10.29 -5.94
C LEU A 6 5.94 -11.17 -4.96
N SER A 7 5.25 -11.91 -4.09
CA SER A 7 5.88 -12.84 -3.13
C SER A 7 6.44 -14.11 -3.77
N GLU A 8 5.90 -14.50 -4.94
CA GLU A 8 6.35 -15.63 -5.75
C GLU A 8 7.48 -15.23 -6.70
N PHE A 9 7.48 -13.97 -7.18
CA PHE A 9 8.51 -13.39 -8.04
C PHE A 9 9.66 -12.68 -7.28
N SER A 10 9.62 -12.69 -5.95
CA SER A 10 10.70 -12.16 -5.12
C SER A 10 11.78 -13.22 -4.91
N LYS A 11 12.99 -12.99 -5.47
CA LYS A 11 14.18 -13.82 -5.25
C LYS A 11 14.37 -14.09 -3.74
N PHE A 12 14.65 -15.35 -3.39
CA PHE A 12 14.96 -15.76 -2.02
C PHE A 12 16.34 -15.24 -1.54
N ASN A 13 17.24 -14.86 -2.45
CA ASN A 13 18.56 -14.28 -2.14
C ASN A 13 18.91 -13.11 -3.09
N GLY A 14 19.46 -12.03 -2.52
CA GLY A 14 19.88 -10.78 -3.19
C GLY A 14 19.66 -9.56 -2.30
N SER A 15 20.31 -8.41 -2.59
CA SER A 15 20.32 -7.20 -1.71
C SER A 15 18.97 -6.49 -1.52
N SER A 16 17.87 -7.06 -2.02
CA SER A 16 16.50 -6.58 -1.84
C SER A 16 15.65 -7.69 -1.24
N ASN A 17 15.48 -7.64 0.08
CA ASN A 17 14.72 -8.62 0.85
C ASN A 17 13.24 -8.67 0.41
N LYS A 18 12.63 -9.86 0.46
CA LYS A 18 11.19 -10.08 0.22
C LYS A 18 10.30 -9.10 1.01
N ALA A 19 10.69 -8.79 2.24
CA ALA A 19 10.03 -7.80 3.09
C ALA A 19 10.06 -6.38 2.50
N ALA A 20 11.18 -5.95 1.91
CA ALA A 20 11.32 -4.61 1.32
C ALA A 20 10.45 -4.46 0.07
N ARG A 21 10.38 -5.50 -0.77
CA ARG A 21 9.51 -5.50 -1.96
C ARG A 21 8.03 -5.49 -1.58
N LEU A 22 7.64 -6.24 -0.53
CA LEU A 22 6.28 -6.20 0.01
C LEU A 22 5.95 -4.83 0.63
N ALA A 23 6.91 -4.22 1.33
CA ALA A 23 6.75 -2.89 1.92
C ALA A 23 6.66 -1.78 0.86
N ALA A 24 7.26 -1.96 -0.32
CA ALA A 24 7.25 -0.98 -1.41
C ALA A 24 5.83 -0.67 -1.96
N TRP A 25 4.83 -1.49 -1.63
CA TRP A 25 3.42 -1.17 -1.86
C TRP A 25 3.01 0.15 -1.18
N CYS A 26 3.50 0.41 0.03
CA CYS A 26 3.14 1.59 0.81
C CYS A 26 3.53 2.91 0.12
N PRO A 27 4.82 3.15 -0.23
CA PRO A 27 5.20 4.35 -0.98
C PRO A 27 4.57 4.40 -2.38
N MET A 28 4.33 3.25 -3.03
CA MET A 28 3.62 3.21 -4.30
C MET A 28 2.18 3.74 -4.18
N TRP A 29 1.47 3.39 -3.10
CA TRP A 29 0.12 3.86 -2.82
C TRP A 29 0.06 5.39 -2.64
N TYR A 30 0.98 5.96 -1.87
CA TYR A 30 1.04 7.42 -1.68
C TYR A 30 1.52 8.16 -2.92
N ALA A 31 2.44 7.59 -3.69
CA ALA A 31 2.83 8.16 -4.99
C ALA A 31 1.63 8.21 -5.94
N ALA A 32 0.85 7.12 -6.03
CA ALA A 32 -0.37 7.08 -6.83
C ALA A 32 -1.41 8.10 -6.33
N SER A 33 -1.62 8.18 -5.01
CA SER A 33 -2.51 9.17 -4.40
C SER A 33 -2.08 10.60 -4.70
N SER A 34 -0.77 10.89 -4.66
CA SER A 34 -0.20 12.19 -5.01
C SER A 34 -0.42 12.55 -6.48
N VAL A 35 -0.28 11.59 -7.39
CA VAL A 35 -0.61 11.78 -8.82
C VAL A 35 -2.09 12.08 -9.00
N CYS A 36 -2.98 11.37 -8.28
CA CYS A 36 -4.42 11.65 -8.30
C CYS A 36 -4.73 13.07 -7.81
N PHE A 37 -4.14 13.51 -6.69
CA PHE A 37 -4.31 14.87 -6.19
C PHE A 37 -3.74 15.92 -7.16
N GLY A 38 -2.57 15.68 -7.75
CA GLY A 38 -1.97 16.55 -8.76
C GLY A 38 -2.84 16.68 -10.00
N LEU A 39 -3.46 15.58 -10.45
CA LEU A 39 -4.43 15.60 -11.54
C LEU A 39 -5.67 16.43 -11.18
N VAL A 40 -6.23 16.25 -9.99
CA VAL A 40 -7.40 17.02 -9.52
C VAL A 40 -7.06 18.52 -9.50
N LEU A 41 -5.87 18.88 -9.02
CA LEU A 41 -5.39 20.28 -9.05
C LEU A 41 -5.23 20.79 -10.47
N ALA A 42 -4.62 20.02 -11.37
CA ALA A 42 -4.46 20.41 -12.78
C ALA A 42 -5.83 20.63 -13.44
N LEU A 43 -6.78 19.71 -13.24
CA LEU A 43 -8.14 19.83 -13.73
C LEU A 43 -8.86 21.04 -13.13
N TYR A 44 -8.62 21.36 -11.85
CA TYR A 44 -9.21 22.53 -11.20
C TYR A 44 -8.78 23.84 -11.87
N PHE A 45 -7.51 23.96 -12.27
CA PHE A 45 -7.02 25.16 -12.98
C PHE A 45 -7.37 25.19 -14.47
N LEU A 46 -7.55 24.02 -15.11
CA LEU A 46 -7.86 23.90 -16.54
C LEU A 46 -9.36 24.04 -16.85
N LEU A 47 -10.24 23.69 -15.90
CA LEU A 47 -11.70 23.76 -16.09
C LEU A 47 -12.22 25.18 -15.77
N PRO A 48 -13.05 25.77 -16.64
CA PRO A 48 -13.75 27.01 -16.34
C PRO A 48 -14.62 26.87 -15.06
N PRO A 49 -14.78 27.94 -14.26
CA PRO A 49 -15.55 27.91 -13.01
C PRO A 49 -16.98 27.37 -13.17
N GLU A 50 -17.59 27.58 -14.33
CA GLU A 50 -18.93 27.12 -14.71
C GLU A 50 -19.06 25.59 -14.76
N HIS A 51 -17.95 24.86 -14.93
CA HIS A 51 -17.92 23.40 -14.99
C HIS A 51 -17.25 22.75 -13.77
N SER A 52 -17.15 23.46 -12.64
CA SER A 52 -16.56 22.93 -11.40
C SER A 52 -17.22 21.63 -10.91
N ASN A 53 -18.53 21.45 -11.15
CA ASN A 53 -19.23 20.18 -10.86
C ASN A 53 -18.74 19.00 -11.73
N TRP A 54 -18.07 19.26 -12.86
CA TRP A 54 -17.55 18.22 -13.73
C TRP A 54 -16.21 17.63 -13.25
N LEU A 55 -15.57 18.26 -12.27
CA LEU A 55 -14.25 17.90 -11.77
C LEU A 55 -14.18 16.45 -11.25
N TRP A 56 -15.18 15.99 -10.50
CA TRP A 56 -15.23 14.62 -9.98
C TRP A 56 -15.41 13.59 -11.11
N ARG A 57 -16.16 13.92 -12.16
CA ARG A 57 -16.36 13.05 -13.33
C ARG A 57 -15.07 12.90 -14.13
N ALA A 58 -14.43 14.02 -14.43
CA ALA A 58 -13.15 14.03 -15.15
C ALA A 58 -12.06 13.25 -14.39
N SER A 59 -12.01 13.41 -13.07
CA SER A 59 -11.06 12.70 -12.21
C SER A 59 -11.29 11.17 -12.23
N LEU A 60 -12.56 10.72 -12.20
CA LEU A 60 -12.90 9.29 -12.29
C LEU A 60 -12.59 8.71 -13.68
N ILE A 61 -12.92 9.43 -14.75
CA ILE A 61 -12.66 9.00 -16.13
C ILE A 61 -11.16 8.85 -16.37
N PHE A 62 -10.36 9.80 -15.87
CA PHE A 62 -8.91 9.70 -15.98
C PHE A 62 -8.38 8.43 -15.31
N GLY A 63 -8.98 7.97 -14.21
CA GLY A 63 -8.61 6.71 -13.54
C GLY A 63 -8.74 5.46 -14.43
N ALA A 64 -9.58 5.49 -15.46
CA ALA A 64 -9.69 4.39 -16.42
C ALA A 64 -8.46 4.27 -17.34
N VAL A 65 -7.77 5.38 -17.63
CA VAL A 65 -6.58 5.40 -18.50
C VAL A 65 -5.41 4.57 -17.93
N PRO A 66 -4.92 4.79 -16.69
CA PRO A 66 -3.88 3.96 -16.10
C PRO A 66 -4.36 2.52 -15.88
N ALA A 67 -5.65 2.29 -15.62
CA ALA A 67 -6.18 0.93 -15.50
C ALA A 67 -6.06 0.13 -16.81
N LEU A 68 -6.42 0.73 -17.95
CA LEU A 68 -6.27 0.12 -19.27
C LEU A 68 -4.79 -0.11 -19.62
N LEU A 69 -3.93 0.86 -19.29
CA LEU A 69 -2.49 0.74 -19.48
C LEU A 69 -1.90 -0.42 -18.65
N ILE A 70 -2.33 -0.58 -17.39
CA ILE A 70 -1.93 -1.71 -16.54
C ILE A 70 -2.40 -3.05 -17.13
N ILE A 71 -3.63 -3.13 -17.62
CA ILE A 71 -4.15 -4.35 -18.27
C ILE A 71 -3.32 -4.70 -19.50
N PHE A 72 -3.01 -3.71 -20.34
CA PHE A 72 -2.20 -3.91 -21.54
C PHE A 72 -0.78 -4.37 -21.21
N ILE A 73 -0.11 -3.70 -20.27
CA ILE A 73 1.24 -4.06 -19.83
C ILE A 73 1.24 -5.45 -19.21
N ARG A 74 0.27 -5.75 -18.35
CA ARG A 74 0.16 -7.07 -17.72
C ARG A 74 -0.05 -8.16 -18.75
N GLY A 75 -0.90 -7.94 -19.75
CA GLY A 75 -1.14 -8.91 -20.82
C GLY A 75 0.09 -9.17 -21.69
N LYS A 76 0.97 -8.17 -21.87
CA LYS A 76 2.13 -8.26 -22.76
C LYS A 76 3.43 -8.71 -22.06
N TYR A 77 3.63 -8.35 -20.79
CA TYR A 77 4.94 -8.46 -20.13
C TYR A 77 4.96 -9.30 -18.85
N LEU A 78 3.82 -9.68 -18.26
CA LEU A 78 3.83 -10.56 -17.09
C LEU A 78 3.81 -12.03 -17.52
N THR A 79 4.89 -12.74 -17.25
CA THR A 79 4.96 -14.20 -17.38
C THR A 79 4.22 -14.86 -16.22
N GLU A 80 3.55 -15.99 -16.48
CA GLU A 80 2.86 -16.73 -15.42
C GLU A 80 3.83 -17.26 -14.36
N SER A 81 3.32 -17.43 -13.12
CA SER A 81 4.14 -17.93 -12.01
C SER A 81 4.71 -19.32 -12.31
N PRO A 82 6.02 -19.56 -12.13
CA PRO A 82 6.62 -20.86 -12.37
C PRO A 82 6.04 -21.95 -11.45
N ILE A 83 5.60 -21.57 -10.24
CA ILE A 83 4.93 -22.48 -9.30
C ILE A 83 3.53 -22.84 -9.81
N TRP A 84 2.81 -21.88 -10.40
CA TRP A 84 1.52 -22.14 -11.00
C TRP A 84 1.64 -23.04 -12.23
N LEU A 85 2.58 -22.75 -13.14
CA LEU A 85 2.87 -23.58 -14.32
C LEU A 85 3.22 -25.02 -13.92
N ALA A 86 4.09 -25.18 -12.92
CA ALA A 86 4.43 -26.49 -12.37
C ALA A 86 3.21 -27.20 -11.77
N ASN A 87 2.36 -26.50 -11.02
CA ASN A 87 1.12 -27.05 -10.45
C ASN A 87 0.05 -27.38 -11.51
N GLN A 88 0.12 -26.76 -12.68
CA GLN A 88 -0.72 -27.07 -13.85
C GLN A 88 -0.17 -28.22 -14.69
N GLY A 89 1.04 -28.73 -14.37
CA GLY A 89 1.68 -29.84 -15.07
C GLY A 89 2.58 -29.41 -16.24
N ASP A 90 2.75 -28.11 -16.49
CA ASP A 90 3.64 -27.57 -17.53
C ASP A 90 5.03 -27.29 -16.95
N LEU A 91 5.84 -28.35 -16.87
CA LEU A 91 7.19 -28.28 -16.32
C LEU A 91 8.17 -27.60 -17.28
N LYS A 92 7.93 -27.69 -18.59
CA LYS A 92 8.76 -27.02 -19.61
C LYS A 92 8.56 -25.50 -19.55
N GLY A 93 7.32 -25.04 -19.47
CA GLY A 93 6.99 -23.63 -19.27
C GLY A 93 7.55 -23.09 -17.95
N ALA A 94 7.44 -23.85 -16.85
CA ALA A 94 8.02 -23.47 -15.57
C ALA A 94 9.56 -23.35 -15.62
N ALA A 95 10.24 -24.29 -16.29
CA ALA A 95 11.69 -24.27 -16.47
C ALA A 95 12.16 -23.09 -17.34
N GLN A 96 11.42 -22.78 -18.41
CA GLN A 96 11.70 -21.62 -19.26
C GLN A 96 11.53 -20.30 -18.49
N VAL A 97 10.46 -20.15 -17.72
CA VAL A 97 10.25 -18.97 -16.85
C VAL A 97 11.35 -18.84 -15.80
N LEU A 98 11.82 -19.96 -15.22
CA LEU A 98 12.94 -19.96 -14.29
C LEU A 98 14.26 -19.55 -14.96
N GLN A 99 14.49 -19.97 -16.20
CA GLN A 99 15.67 -19.58 -16.96
C GLN A 99 15.62 -18.10 -17.36
N GLU A 100 14.50 -17.62 -17.90
CA GLU A 100 14.35 -16.23 -18.36
C GLU A 100 14.28 -15.23 -17.19
N SER A 101 13.57 -15.56 -16.10
CA SER A 101 13.33 -14.63 -14.99
C SER A 101 14.39 -14.71 -13.88
N TYR A 102 15.03 -15.87 -13.70
CA TYR A 102 15.97 -16.11 -12.60
C TYR A 102 17.37 -16.53 -13.04
N ALA A 103 17.62 -16.75 -14.34
CA ALA A 103 18.85 -17.33 -14.86
C ALA A 103 19.17 -18.69 -14.23
N ILE A 104 18.15 -19.42 -13.75
CA ILE A 104 18.30 -20.76 -13.19
C ILE A 104 18.11 -21.75 -14.34
N HIS A 105 19.17 -22.49 -14.68
CA HIS A 105 19.10 -23.58 -15.64
C HIS A 105 18.42 -24.80 -14.99
N ALA A 106 17.09 -24.79 -14.97
CA ALA A 106 16.29 -25.93 -14.58
C ALA A 106 16.12 -26.88 -15.78
N VAL A 107 16.54 -28.14 -15.64
CA VAL A 107 16.31 -29.17 -16.66
C VAL A 107 15.03 -29.93 -16.32
N ALA A 108 13.98 -29.75 -17.12
CA ALA A 108 12.77 -30.55 -17.01
C ALA A 108 12.98 -31.87 -17.78
N THR A 109 13.15 -32.99 -17.06
CA THR A 109 13.29 -34.33 -17.65
C THR A 109 11.99 -34.84 -18.31
N VAL A 110 10.84 -34.21 -18.01
CA VAL A 110 9.52 -34.56 -18.52
C VAL A 110 8.79 -33.28 -18.97
N GLU A 111 8.26 -33.24 -20.20
CA GLU A 111 7.62 -32.03 -20.75
C GLU A 111 6.28 -31.68 -20.09
N LYS A 112 5.46 -32.70 -19.84
CA LYS A 112 4.17 -32.60 -19.15
C LYS A 112 3.97 -33.81 -18.26
N VAL A 113 3.59 -33.57 -17.02
CA VAL A 113 3.18 -34.64 -16.10
C VAL A 113 1.66 -34.67 -16.12
N GLU A 114 1.07 -35.82 -16.47
CA GLU A 114 -0.36 -36.04 -16.26
C GLU A 114 -0.66 -35.89 -14.78
N ARG A 115 -1.65 -35.05 -14.46
CA ARG A 115 -2.07 -34.81 -13.09
C ARG A 115 -2.56 -36.11 -12.46
N THR A 116 -1.71 -36.76 -11.67
CA THR A 116 -2.18 -37.44 -10.47
C THR A 116 -2.49 -36.35 -9.47
N ALA A 117 -3.67 -35.74 -9.62
CA ALA A 117 -4.14 -34.76 -8.65
C ALA A 117 -4.36 -35.50 -7.33
N GLU A 118 -3.30 -35.65 -6.54
CA GLU A 118 -3.47 -35.78 -5.10
C GLU A 118 -4.32 -34.56 -4.72
N LYS A 119 -5.60 -34.82 -4.45
CA LYS A 119 -6.48 -33.84 -3.84
C LYS A 119 -5.86 -33.53 -2.49
N LYS A 120 -4.90 -32.59 -2.45
CA LYS A 120 -4.49 -31.94 -1.22
C LYS A 120 -5.80 -31.52 -0.58
N LYS A 121 -6.12 -32.16 0.55
CA LYS A 121 -7.33 -31.90 1.31
C LYS A 121 -7.36 -30.38 1.46
N ARG A 122 -8.32 -29.72 0.81
CA ARG A 122 -8.48 -28.28 0.96
C ARG A 122 -8.90 -28.08 2.40
N GLU A 123 -7.92 -27.87 3.26
CA GLU A 123 -8.16 -27.52 4.64
C GLU A 123 -9.03 -26.26 4.63
N GLY A 124 -10.22 -26.36 5.23
CA GLY A 124 -11.15 -25.25 5.27
C GLY A 124 -10.59 -24.09 6.08
N PHE A 125 -11.16 -22.89 5.91
CA PHE A 125 -10.80 -21.70 6.68
C PHE A 125 -10.85 -21.90 8.21
N THR A 126 -11.58 -22.91 8.68
CA THR A 126 -11.67 -23.32 10.09
C THR A 126 -10.33 -23.74 10.71
N VAL A 127 -9.34 -24.16 9.90
CA VAL A 127 -8.01 -24.51 10.42
C VAL A 127 -7.28 -23.31 11.03
N LEU A 128 -7.58 -22.09 10.57
CA LEU A 128 -7.02 -20.86 11.12
C LEU A 128 -7.45 -20.61 12.57
N PHE A 129 -8.55 -21.22 13.02
CA PHE A 129 -9.09 -21.09 14.37
C PHE A 129 -8.71 -22.27 15.29
N ASN A 130 -7.87 -23.21 14.83
CA ASN A 130 -7.36 -24.27 15.67
C ASN A 130 -6.38 -23.71 16.74
N LYS A 131 -6.26 -24.34 17.91
CA LYS A 131 -5.42 -23.88 19.05
C LYS A 131 -3.99 -23.50 18.64
N THR A 132 -3.41 -24.19 17.67
CA THR A 132 -2.06 -23.91 17.15
C THR A 132 -1.96 -22.59 16.38
N TYR A 133 -2.99 -22.21 15.62
CA TYR A 133 -2.99 -21.03 14.75
C TYR A 133 -3.76 -19.85 15.32
N LEU A 134 -4.68 -20.10 16.26
CA LEU A 134 -5.58 -19.10 16.84
C LEU A 134 -4.84 -17.85 17.35
N PRO A 135 -3.72 -17.94 18.11
CA PRO A 135 -3.01 -16.74 18.56
C PRO A 135 -2.49 -15.88 17.39
N ARG A 136 -2.02 -16.52 16.31
CA ARG A 136 -1.51 -15.82 15.12
C ARG A 136 -2.65 -15.17 14.35
N THR A 137 -3.77 -15.85 14.24
CA THR A 137 -5.00 -15.35 13.59
C THR A 137 -5.54 -14.13 14.32
N ILE A 138 -5.63 -14.17 15.66
CA ILE A 138 -6.10 -13.03 16.46
C ILE A 138 -5.18 -11.82 16.27
N VAL A 139 -3.87 -12.00 16.38
CA VAL A 139 -2.91 -10.90 16.17
C VAL A 139 -3.05 -10.31 14.77
N ALA A 140 -3.17 -11.15 13.74
CA ALA A 140 -3.35 -10.68 12.37
C ALA A 140 -4.65 -9.90 12.19
N ILE A 141 -5.77 -10.38 12.76
CA ILE A 141 -7.08 -9.70 12.71
C ILE A 141 -6.99 -8.34 13.39
N VAL A 142 -6.44 -8.27 14.60
CA VAL A 142 -6.32 -7.01 15.36
C VAL A 142 -5.48 -6.00 14.58
N ILE A 143 -4.35 -6.42 14.01
CA ILE A 143 -3.51 -5.52 13.19
C ILE A 143 -4.29 -5.00 11.99
N HIS A 144 -4.99 -5.86 11.25
CA HIS A 144 -5.73 -5.44 10.05
C HIS A 144 -6.90 -4.51 10.39
N ILE A 145 -7.62 -4.77 11.48
CA ILE A 145 -8.68 -3.88 11.94
C ILE A 145 -8.09 -2.52 12.29
N SER A 146 -7.03 -2.48 13.10
CA SER A 146 -6.38 -1.22 13.50
C SER A 146 -5.90 -0.42 12.29
N VAL A 147 -5.21 -1.05 11.33
CA VAL A 147 -4.74 -0.38 10.11
C VAL A 147 -5.91 0.13 9.27
N ALA A 148 -6.99 -0.65 9.12
CA ALA A 148 -8.16 -0.23 8.36
C ALA A 148 -8.85 1.00 9.00
N PHE A 149 -9.01 1.01 10.33
CA PHE A 149 -9.56 2.16 11.05
C PHE A 149 -8.68 3.40 10.92
N GLN A 150 -7.37 3.25 11.03
CA GLN A 150 -6.43 4.37 10.89
C GLN A 150 -6.47 4.97 9.49
N TYR A 151 -6.35 4.12 8.47
CA TYR A 151 -6.38 4.52 7.08
C TYR A 151 -7.68 5.25 6.73
N THR A 152 -8.82 4.71 7.13
CA THR A 152 -10.13 5.36 6.89
C THR A 152 -10.25 6.67 7.66
N THR A 153 -9.68 6.76 8.87
CA THR A 153 -9.67 8.00 9.63
C THR A 153 -8.89 9.09 8.89
N ILE A 154 -7.69 8.79 8.37
CA ILE A 154 -6.90 9.74 7.59
C ILE A 154 -7.67 10.13 6.32
N ALA A 155 -8.16 9.16 5.55
CA ALA A 155 -8.78 9.41 4.26
C ALA A 155 -10.03 10.30 4.35
N PHE A 156 -10.88 10.09 5.37
CA PHE A 156 -12.14 10.83 5.50
C PHE A 156 -12.07 12.05 6.42
N PHE A 157 -11.30 11.96 7.51
CA PHE A 157 -11.30 13.01 8.52
C PHE A 157 -10.16 14.02 8.34
N LEU A 158 -9.05 13.69 7.67
CA LEU A 158 -7.97 14.65 7.47
C LEU A 158 -8.44 15.93 6.75
N PRO A 159 -9.22 15.88 5.64
CA PRO A 159 -9.72 17.11 5.00
C PRO A 159 -10.67 17.89 5.92
N SER A 160 -11.47 17.19 6.73
CA SER A 160 -12.40 17.80 7.68
C SER A 160 -11.67 18.46 8.85
N ILE A 161 -10.58 17.85 9.34
CA ILE A 161 -9.72 18.43 10.38
C ILE A 161 -9.02 19.67 9.81
N LEU A 162 -8.49 19.60 8.59
CA LEU A 162 -7.81 20.72 7.95
C LEU A 162 -8.76 21.92 7.73
N THR A 163 -9.96 21.68 7.20
CA THR A 163 -10.93 22.77 6.97
C THR A 163 -11.40 23.42 8.28
N ARG A 164 -11.66 22.63 9.33
CA ARG A 164 -12.11 23.15 10.64
C ARG A 164 -11.02 23.88 11.39
N PHE A 165 -9.80 23.34 11.43
CA PHE A 165 -8.72 23.91 12.22
C PHE A 165 -8.10 25.14 11.56
N PHE A 166 -8.03 25.16 10.23
CA PHE A 166 -7.27 26.16 9.50
C PHE A 166 -8.16 27.15 8.72
N HIS A 167 -9.50 27.05 8.85
CA HIS A 167 -10.47 27.89 8.12
C HIS A 167 -10.12 28.03 6.63
N THR A 168 -9.61 26.95 6.03
CA THR A 168 -8.99 27.02 4.71
C THR A 168 -9.99 26.76 3.61
N ASP A 169 -9.86 27.53 2.54
CA ASP A 169 -10.55 27.27 1.28
C ASP A 169 -10.16 25.90 0.71
N VAL A 170 -11.06 25.34 -0.11
CA VAL A 170 -10.94 24.01 -0.72
C VAL A 170 -9.58 23.79 -1.39
N LEU A 171 -9.07 24.81 -2.10
CA LEU A 171 -7.77 24.76 -2.76
C LEU A 171 -6.60 24.57 -1.80
N THR A 172 -6.61 25.33 -0.71
CA THR A 172 -5.55 25.26 0.30
C THR A 172 -5.62 23.93 1.03
N THR A 173 -6.82 23.41 1.34
CA THR A 173 -6.97 22.05 1.90
C THR A 173 -6.39 20.97 0.99
N ILE A 174 -6.68 21.00 -0.31
CA ILE A 174 -6.13 20.01 -1.27
C ILE A 174 -4.61 20.13 -1.35
N THR A 175 -4.09 21.35 -1.47
CA THR A 175 -2.65 21.60 -1.60
C THR A 175 -1.89 21.22 -0.32
N THR A 176 -2.42 21.56 0.85
CA THR A 176 -1.86 21.16 2.15
C THR A 176 -1.93 19.66 2.36
N THR A 177 -3.03 19.00 1.99
CA THR A 177 -3.15 17.53 2.06
C THR A 177 -2.12 16.85 1.16
N LEU A 178 -1.96 17.32 -0.08
CA LEU A 178 -0.95 16.83 -1.01
C LEU A 178 0.47 17.04 -0.45
N GLY A 179 0.76 18.24 0.05
CA GLY A 179 2.06 18.58 0.64
C GLY A 179 2.38 17.71 1.84
N LEU A 180 1.43 17.53 2.76
CA LEU A 180 1.59 16.64 3.91
C LEU A 180 1.77 15.18 3.48
N ASN A 181 1.05 14.71 2.48
CA ASN A 181 1.19 13.35 1.96
C ASN A 181 2.59 13.11 1.37
N LEU A 182 3.08 14.02 0.53
CA LEU A 182 4.41 13.92 -0.09
C LEU A 182 5.54 14.05 0.94
N LEU A 183 5.41 14.97 1.89
CA LEU A 183 6.48 15.26 2.86
C LEU A 183 6.54 14.23 3.99
N PHE A 184 5.40 13.72 4.44
CA PHE A 184 5.34 12.86 5.62
C PHE A 184 4.95 11.42 5.29
N ALA A 185 3.83 11.20 4.61
CA ALA A 185 3.35 9.82 4.36
C ALA A 185 4.27 9.07 3.39
N PHE A 186 4.69 9.72 2.30
CA PHE A 186 5.58 9.12 1.30
C PHE A 186 6.99 8.88 1.86
N THR A 187 7.55 9.84 2.61
CA THR A 187 8.86 9.68 3.26
C THR A 187 8.82 8.63 4.36
N GLY A 188 7.71 8.56 5.13
CA GLY A 188 7.41 7.49 6.08
C GLY A 188 7.42 6.12 5.40
N GLY A 189 6.73 5.98 4.27
CA GLY A 189 6.74 4.75 3.46
C GLY A 189 8.12 4.34 2.95
N LEU A 190 8.92 5.28 2.46
CA LEU A 190 10.29 5.00 2.03
C LEU A 190 11.18 4.57 3.20
N LEU A 191 11.07 5.25 4.34
CA LEU A 191 11.79 4.88 5.57
C LEU A 191 11.33 3.50 6.06
N GLY A 192 10.03 3.22 6.01
CA GLY A 192 9.43 1.94 6.37
C GLY A 192 10.01 0.79 5.54
N VAL A 193 10.14 0.97 4.22
CA VAL A 193 10.80 0.00 3.32
C VAL A 193 12.25 -0.24 3.72
N PHE A 194 13.00 0.83 3.98
CA PHE A 194 14.41 0.74 4.36
C PHE A 194 14.58 0.03 5.71
N VAL A 195 13.80 0.40 6.72
CA VAL A 195 13.86 -0.18 8.06
C VAL A 195 13.35 -1.62 8.05
N ALA A 196 12.28 -1.93 7.31
CA ALA A 196 11.76 -3.29 7.18
C ALA A 196 12.75 -4.26 6.52
N SER A 197 13.69 -3.75 5.70
CA SER A 197 14.76 -4.57 5.14
C SER A 197 15.82 -4.97 6.16
N ARG A 198 15.97 -4.20 7.25
CA ARG A 198 17.10 -4.28 8.19
C ARG A 198 16.70 -4.75 9.60
N PHE A 199 15.46 -4.51 10.00
CA PHE A 199 14.92 -4.85 11.32
C PHE A 199 13.79 -5.87 11.25
N LYS A 200 13.54 -6.54 12.37
CA LYS A 200 12.41 -7.48 12.50
C LYS A 200 11.09 -6.71 12.41
N SER A 201 10.18 -7.17 11.56
CA SER A 201 8.89 -6.50 11.26
C SER A 201 8.05 -6.15 12.50
N ARG A 202 8.14 -6.94 13.59
CA ARG A 202 7.43 -6.65 14.84
C ARG A 202 7.80 -5.29 15.44
N HIS A 203 9.09 -4.91 15.43
CA HIS A 203 9.52 -3.65 16.05
C HIS A 203 9.08 -2.46 15.21
N VAL A 204 9.21 -2.57 13.88
CA VAL A 204 8.75 -1.53 12.93
C VAL A 204 7.26 -1.24 13.14
N LEU A 205 6.44 -2.29 13.19
CA LEU A 205 5.00 -2.17 13.41
C LEU A 205 4.67 -1.52 14.77
N LEU A 206 5.33 -1.95 15.85
CA LEU A 206 5.10 -1.38 17.19
C LEU A 206 5.51 0.09 17.26
N THR A 207 6.63 0.46 16.63
CA THR A 207 7.09 1.86 16.58
C THR A 207 6.10 2.73 15.80
N GLY A 208 5.59 2.26 14.65
CA GLY A 208 4.54 2.97 13.90
C GLY A 208 3.30 3.22 14.74
N PHE A 209 2.74 2.17 15.36
CA PHE A 209 1.56 2.31 16.23
C PHE A 209 1.80 3.22 17.45
N LEU A 210 2.98 3.17 18.06
CA LEU A 210 3.32 4.04 19.19
C LEU A 210 3.43 5.51 18.76
N LEU A 211 4.07 5.80 17.63
CA LEU A 211 4.17 7.16 17.10
C LEU A 211 2.78 7.72 16.77
N GLN A 212 1.91 6.91 16.16
CA GLN A 212 0.52 7.30 15.89
C GLN A 212 -0.26 7.59 17.19
N PHE A 213 -0.11 6.74 18.20
CA PHE A 213 -0.76 6.93 19.49
C PHE A 213 -0.35 8.26 20.15
N ILE A 214 0.95 8.55 20.15
CA ILE A 214 1.48 9.83 20.68
C ILE A 214 0.93 11.01 19.89
N ALA A 215 0.94 10.93 18.56
CA ALA A 215 0.43 12.00 17.69
C ALA A 215 -1.06 12.29 17.92
N LEU A 216 -1.88 11.25 18.02
CA LEU A 216 -3.33 11.39 18.24
C LEU A 216 -3.66 11.93 19.64
N ILE A 217 -2.94 11.49 20.68
CA ILE A 217 -3.11 12.05 22.03
C ILE A 217 -2.73 13.52 22.05
N ALA A 218 -1.60 13.89 21.45
CA ALA A 218 -1.18 15.28 21.37
C ALA A 218 -2.21 16.14 20.64
N LEU A 219 -2.76 15.68 19.51
CA LEU A 219 -3.82 16.36 18.78
C LEU A 219 -5.11 16.50 19.60
N ALA A 220 -5.48 15.46 20.36
CA ALA A 220 -6.64 15.51 21.25
C ALA A 220 -6.48 16.54 22.37
N PHE A 221 -5.27 16.69 22.94
CA PHE A 221 -4.98 17.71 23.94
C PHE A 221 -4.90 19.13 23.37
N ILE A 222 -4.45 19.29 22.12
CA ILE A 222 -4.39 20.61 21.48
C ILE A 222 -5.80 21.17 21.23
N GLY A 223 -6.78 20.31 20.91
CA GLY A 223 -8.16 20.74 20.67
C GLY A 223 -8.24 21.77 19.53
N GLU A 224 -9.05 22.82 19.68
CA GLU A 224 -9.06 23.94 18.73
C GLU A 224 -7.91 24.93 19.04
N PRO A 225 -6.96 25.14 18.11
CA PRO A 225 -5.78 25.94 18.39
C PRO A 225 -6.12 27.43 18.48
N GLY A 226 -6.22 27.95 19.70
CA GLY A 226 -6.40 29.40 19.96
C GLY A 226 -5.13 30.25 19.77
N ASN A 227 -3.95 29.63 19.52
CA ASN A 227 -2.66 30.31 19.42
C ASN A 227 -1.81 29.72 18.27
N SER A 228 -1.03 30.56 17.58
CA SER A 228 -0.17 30.16 16.46
C SER A 228 0.85 29.07 16.83
N PHE A 229 1.33 29.03 18.08
CA PHE A 229 2.22 27.96 18.55
C PHE A 229 1.54 26.58 18.57
N LEU A 230 0.29 26.52 19.04
CA LEU A 230 -0.52 25.30 19.05
C LEU A 230 -0.86 24.87 17.61
N LEU A 231 -1.04 25.83 16.72
CA LEU A 231 -1.29 25.59 15.29
C LEU A 231 -0.11 24.86 14.61
N TYR A 232 1.12 25.38 14.75
CA TYR A 232 2.29 24.71 14.17
C TYR A 232 2.55 23.33 14.79
N THR A 233 2.29 23.20 16.10
CA THR A 233 2.39 21.92 16.79
C THR A 233 1.36 20.92 16.25
N ALA A 234 0.12 21.34 16.01
CA ALA A 234 -0.91 20.52 15.40
C ALA A 234 -0.53 20.05 13.99
N ILE A 235 0.01 20.94 13.14
CA ILE A 235 0.53 20.55 11.81
C ILE A 235 1.64 19.51 11.94
N GLY A 236 2.59 19.72 12.86
CA GLY A 236 3.67 18.78 13.12
C GLY A 236 3.17 17.40 13.57
N MET A 237 2.15 17.37 14.44
CA MET A 237 1.55 16.11 14.91
C MET A 237 0.70 15.43 13.83
N LEU A 238 0.01 16.19 12.97
CA LEU A 238 -0.66 15.64 11.77
C LEU A 238 0.35 15.04 10.81
N GLY A 239 1.48 15.71 10.59
CA GLY A 239 2.61 15.18 9.82
C GLY A 239 3.19 13.91 10.44
N LEU A 240 3.40 13.88 11.76
CA LEU A 240 3.87 12.69 12.47
C LEU A 240 2.90 11.53 12.36
N TRP A 241 1.59 11.80 12.45
CA TRP A 241 0.55 10.79 12.30
C TRP A 241 0.54 10.18 10.89
N LEU A 242 0.63 11.02 9.85
CA LEU A 242 0.75 10.59 8.45
C LEU A 242 2.04 9.81 8.18
N PHE A 243 3.16 10.29 8.73
CA PHE A 243 4.45 9.62 8.63
C PHE A 243 4.40 8.23 9.25
N ALA A 244 3.80 8.12 10.44
CA ALA A 244 3.70 6.86 11.16
C ALA A 244 2.68 5.89 10.57
N GLU A 245 1.74 6.36 9.75
CA GLU A 245 0.88 5.49 8.94
C GLU A 245 1.62 4.95 7.71
N GLY A 246 2.49 5.76 7.10
CA GLY A 246 3.31 5.28 5.99
C GLY A 246 4.43 4.33 6.40
N PHE A 247 4.97 4.49 7.61
CA PHE A 247 6.11 3.74 8.16
C PHE A 247 5.77 2.30 8.59
#